data_AF-A0A818HJZ0-F1
#
_entry.id   AF-A0A818HJZ0-F1
#
_cell.length_a   1.000
_cell.length_b   1.000
_cell.length_c   1.000
_cell.angle_alpha   90.00
_cell.angle_beta   90.00
_cell.angle_gamma   90.00
#
_symmetry.space_group_name_H-M   'P 1'
#
loop_
_entity.id
_entity.type
_entity.pdbx_description
1 polymer ?
#
loop_
_entity_poly.entity_id
_entity_poly.type
_entity_poly.pdbx_seq_one_letter_code
_entity_poly.pdbx_strand_id
1 'polypeptide(L)'
;MFKWNGDNMPTIFHVINLDTGEQIAQIPGPACFNCHDINTFELKMEDTTTIVVDICAYDGHLRRFHLDLTTNKCIEPYAGARTSQVVYPISYANSLVPVQFELPRINPYHIGKSYRYFYAARSPPDRFLDALIKGEIESKKECAFWVETFTPPSEPIFVPKPHANGDNNSIEDDGVVLSVVLDQKRKQSFILVLDGSTFTELGRAYVSIHIPPSFHGNFY
;
A
#
# COMPACT_ATOMS: atom_id res chain seq x y z
N MET A 1 -25.54 -8.08 -7.23
CA MET A 1 -24.79 -8.50 -6.02
C MET A 1 -23.57 -9.27 -6.49
N PHE A 2 -22.38 -8.82 -6.13
CA PHE A 2 -21.12 -9.51 -6.45
C PHE A 2 -20.86 -10.63 -5.44
N LYS A 3 -20.23 -11.72 -5.87
CA LYS A 3 -19.85 -12.85 -5.02
C LYS A 3 -18.42 -13.24 -5.33
N TRP A 4 -17.65 -13.52 -4.29
CA TRP A 4 -16.32 -14.13 -4.43
C TRP A 4 -16.45 -15.53 -5.07
N ASN A 5 -15.55 -15.85 -6.00
CA ASN A 5 -15.49 -17.15 -6.67
C ASN A 5 -14.03 -17.63 -6.89
N GLY A 6 -13.10 -17.20 -6.04
CA GLY A 6 -11.68 -17.54 -6.21
C GLY A 6 -11.35 -19.00 -5.94
N ASP A 7 -12.26 -19.76 -5.31
CA ASP A 7 -12.11 -21.21 -5.16
C ASP A 7 -12.19 -21.95 -6.50
N ASN A 8 -12.83 -21.34 -7.51
CA ASN A 8 -13.05 -21.94 -8.83
C ASN A 8 -12.42 -21.14 -9.98
N MET A 9 -12.05 -19.88 -9.75
CA MET A 9 -11.58 -18.98 -10.79
C MET A 9 -10.26 -18.30 -10.38
N PRO A 10 -9.24 -18.30 -11.26
CA PRO A 10 -8.03 -17.54 -11.02
C PRO A 10 -8.29 -16.03 -11.15
N THR A 11 -7.39 -15.23 -10.60
CA THR A 11 -7.29 -13.83 -11.01
C THR A 11 -6.63 -13.77 -12.39
N ILE A 12 -7.20 -12.98 -13.29
CA ILE A 12 -6.66 -12.79 -14.65
C ILE A 12 -6.02 -11.41 -14.75
N PHE A 13 -4.73 -11.37 -15.03
CA PHE A 13 -4.02 -10.13 -15.32
C PHE A 13 -4.09 -9.86 -16.82
N HIS A 14 -4.72 -8.74 -17.17
CA HIS A 14 -4.76 -8.23 -18.55
C HIS A 14 -3.66 -7.17 -18.69
N VAL A 15 -2.71 -7.42 -19.59
CA VAL A 15 -1.62 -6.47 -19.87
C VAL A 15 -1.92 -5.76 -21.17
N ILE A 16 -2.05 -4.44 -21.10
CA ILE A 16 -2.45 -3.59 -22.23
C ILE A 16 -1.34 -2.58 -22.48
N ASN A 17 -0.90 -2.48 -23.73
CA ASN A 17 0.00 -1.42 -24.17
C ASN A 17 -0.76 -0.08 -24.15
N LEU A 18 -0.28 0.89 -23.38
CA LEU A 18 -0.98 2.16 -23.19
C LEU A 18 -0.91 3.09 -24.41
N ASP A 19 0.09 2.93 -25.29
CA ASP A 19 0.22 3.73 -26.50
C ASP A 19 -0.68 3.21 -27.63
N THR A 20 -0.81 1.89 -27.76
CA THR A 20 -1.54 1.24 -28.86
C THR A 20 -2.95 0.76 -28.48
N GLY A 21 -3.21 0.56 -27.18
CA GLY A 21 -4.44 -0.07 -26.67
C GLY A 21 -4.51 -1.58 -26.88
N GLU A 22 -3.45 -2.21 -27.41
CA GLU A 22 -3.41 -3.65 -27.65
C GLU A 22 -3.22 -4.43 -26.35
N GLN A 23 -3.99 -5.50 -26.17
CA GLN A 23 -3.74 -6.45 -25.08
C GLN A 23 -2.56 -7.36 -25.46
N ILE A 24 -1.39 -7.07 -24.91
CA ILE A 24 -0.14 -7.79 -25.21
C ILE A 24 -0.01 -9.11 -24.46
N ALA A 25 -0.71 -9.28 -23.34
CA ALA A 25 -0.74 -10.54 -22.60
C ALA A 25 -2.04 -10.71 -21.79
N GLN A 26 -2.40 -11.97 -21.55
CA GLN A 26 -3.42 -12.37 -20.59
C GLN A 26 -2.81 -13.49 -19.74
N ILE A 27 -2.56 -13.20 -18.47
CA ILE A 27 -1.80 -14.07 -17.58
C ILE A 27 -2.69 -14.48 -16.41
N PRO A 28 -3.07 -15.76 -16.29
CA PRO A 28 -3.73 -16.24 -15.08
C PRO A 28 -2.72 -16.32 -13.92
N GLY A 29 -3.15 -15.86 -12.75
CA GLY A 29 -2.42 -16.00 -11.49
C GLY A 29 -3.25 -16.64 -10.39
N PRO A 30 -2.67 -16.79 -9.18
CA PRO A 30 -3.42 -17.26 -8.02
C PRO A 30 -4.65 -16.38 -7.78
N ALA A 31 -5.76 -16.98 -7.35
CA ALA A 31 -6.93 -16.21 -6.94
C ALA A 31 -6.55 -15.23 -5.81
N CYS A 32 -6.90 -13.97 -6.01
CA CYS A 32 -6.71 -12.91 -5.04
C CYS A 32 -7.83 -11.87 -5.19
N PHE A 33 -8.09 -11.15 -4.10
CA PHE A 33 -8.98 -9.99 -4.09
C PHE A 33 -8.24 -8.82 -3.47
N ASN A 34 -8.30 -7.68 -4.15
CA ASN A 34 -7.87 -6.38 -3.65
C ASN A 34 -8.84 -5.30 -4.11
N CYS A 35 -8.90 -4.21 -3.35
CA CYS A 35 -9.53 -2.98 -3.80
C CYS A 35 -8.50 -1.98 -4.33
N HIS A 36 -7.27 -2.00 -3.81
CA HIS A 36 -6.24 -1.05 -4.18
C HIS A 36 -4.93 -1.74 -4.57
N ASP A 37 -4.32 -1.21 -5.60
CA ASP A 37 -2.94 -1.51 -5.97
C ASP A 37 -2.02 -0.54 -5.21
N ILE A 38 -0.84 -1.02 -4.81
CA ILE A 38 0.20 -0.18 -4.19
C ILE A 38 1.00 0.49 -5.30
N ASN A 39 1.55 -0.31 -6.22
CA ASN A 39 2.26 0.15 -7.41
C ASN A 39 2.41 -0.98 -8.43
N THR A 40 2.64 -0.61 -9.68
CA THR A 40 2.93 -1.54 -10.77
C THR A 40 4.07 -0.98 -11.62
N PHE A 41 5.09 -1.78 -11.95
CA PHE A 41 6.25 -1.31 -12.72
C PHE A 41 6.91 -2.41 -13.56
N GLU A 42 7.63 -2.00 -14.61
CA GLU A 42 8.41 -2.90 -15.46
C GLU A 42 9.82 -3.15 -14.90
N LEU A 43 10.24 -4.42 -14.92
CA LEU A 43 11.62 -4.84 -14.77
C LEU A 43 12.10 -5.44 -16.09
N LYS A 44 13.07 -4.75 -16.72
CA LYS A 44 13.72 -5.22 -17.95
C LYS A 44 15.07 -5.85 -17.58
N MET A 45 15.17 -7.16 -17.78
CA MET A 45 16.43 -7.89 -17.84
C MET A 45 16.79 -8.10 -19.30
N GLU A 46 18.06 -8.44 -19.61
CA GLU A 46 18.60 -8.49 -20.98
C GLU A 46 17.66 -9.19 -21.99
N ASP A 47 17.05 -10.31 -21.60
CA ASP A 47 16.17 -11.11 -22.48
C ASP A 47 14.72 -11.22 -21.97
N THR A 48 14.35 -10.52 -20.90
CA THR A 48 13.05 -10.74 -20.22
C THR A 48 12.45 -9.43 -19.74
N THR A 49 11.16 -9.21 -20.06
CA THR A 49 10.35 -8.15 -19.45
C THR A 49 9.39 -8.78 -18.45
N THR A 50 9.50 -8.35 -17.20
CA THR A 50 8.59 -8.73 -16.12
C THR A 50 7.82 -7.49 -15.66
N ILE A 51 6.49 -7.61 -15.54
CA ILE A 51 5.69 -6.59 -14.85
C ILE A 51 5.53 -7.01 -13.40
N VAL A 52 5.94 -6.15 -12.48
CA VAL A 52 5.73 -6.32 -11.05
C VAL A 52 4.44 -5.63 -10.65
N VAL A 53 3.55 -6.34 -9.95
CA VAL A 53 2.27 -5.83 -9.46
C VAL A 53 2.21 -6.03 -7.94
N ASP A 54 2.19 -4.94 -7.20
CA ASP A 54 2.06 -4.94 -5.73
C ASP A 54 0.66 -4.51 -5.31
N ILE A 55 -0.02 -5.31 -4.48
CA ILE A 55 -1.41 -5.07 -4.07
C ILE A 55 -1.62 -5.16 -2.56
N CYS A 56 -2.66 -4.47 -2.08
CA CYS A 56 -3.28 -4.71 -0.77
C CYS A 56 -4.22 -5.92 -0.86
N ALA A 57 -3.72 -7.12 -0.56
CA ALA A 57 -4.55 -8.31 -0.65
C ALA A 57 -5.40 -8.51 0.62
N TYR A 58 -6.64 -8.97 0.43
CA TYR A 58 -7.61 -9.19 1.52
C TYR A 58 -7.35 -10.44 2.35
N ASP A 59 -6.26 -11.17 2.07
CA ASP A 59 -5.68 -12.14 3.02
C ASP A 59 -4.83 -11.47 4.10
N GLY A 60 -4.74 -10.13 4.10
CA GLY A 60 -4.12 -9.33 5.16
C GLY A 60 -2.67 -8.94 4.89
N HIS A 61 -2.18 -9.15 3.67
CA HIS A 61 -0.77 -8.99 3.34
C HIS A 61 -0.54 -8.19 2.05
N LEU A 62 0.65 -7.60 1.95
CA LEU A 62 1.20 -7.17 0.66
C LEU A 62 1.43 -8.41 -0.20
N ARG A 63 0.83 -8.46 -1.40
CA ARG A 63 1.15 -9.48 -2.40
C ARG A 63 1.85 -8.85 -3.59
N ARG A 64 2.93 -9.50 -4.01
CA ARG A 64 3.75 -9.12 -5.17
C ARG A 64 3.65 -10.22 -6.22
N PHE A 65 3.12 -9.86 -7.39
CA PHE A 65 3.11 -10.73 -8.56
C PHE A 65 4.15 -10.27 -9.57
N HIS A 66 4.85 -11.22 -10.15
CA HIS A 66 5.78 -11.04 -11.26
C HIS A 66 5.14 -11.69 -12.49
N LEU A 67 4.75 -10.86 -13.45
CA LEU A 67 4.17 -11.27 -14.71
C LEU A 67 5.29 -11.29 -15.76
N ASP A 68 5.83 -12.47 -16.03
CA ASP A 68 6.84 -12.66 -17.07
C ASP A 68 6.13 -12.68 -18.43
N LEU A 69 6.36 -11.64 -19.24
CA LEU A 69 5.75 -11.49 -20.55
C LEU A 69 6.34 -12.42 -21.62
N THR A 70 7.53 -12.99 -21.36
CA THR A 70 8.20 -13.91 -22.29
C THR A 70 7.64 -15.31 -22.14
N THR A 71 7.41 -15.74 -20.89
CA THR A 71 6.84 -17.06 -20.59
C THR A 71 5.33 -17.05 -20.40
N ASN A 72 4.72 -15.85 -20.36
CA ASN A 72 3.30 -15.62 -20.07
C ASN A 72 2.88 -16.26 -18.73
N LYS A 73 3.74 -16.19 -17.72
CA LYS A 73 3.55 -16.81 -16.41
C LYS A 73 3.47 -15.76 -15.30
N CYS A 74 2.56 -15.99 -14.37
CA CYS A 74 2.51 -15.29 -13.10
C CYS A 74 3.32 -16.08 -12.06
N ILE A 75 4.34 -15.45 -11.50
CA ILE A 75 5.08 -15.93 -10.35
C ILE A 75 4.72 -15.04 -9.18
N GLU A 76 4.38 -15.64 -8.04
CA GLU A 76 4.33 -14.91 -6.78
C GLU A 76 5.57 -15.33 -6.00
N PRO A 77 6.66 -14.52 -5.99
CA PRO A 77 7.97 -14.92 -5.47
C PRO A 77 7.93 -15.36 -4.01
N TYR A 78 6.84 -15.05 -3.31
CA TYR A 78 6.68 -15.23 -1.88
C TYR A 78 5.51 -16.13 -1.49
N ALA A 79 4.89 -16.83 -2.44
CA ALA A 79 3.73 -17.70 -2.23
C ALA A 79 3.95 -18.86 -1.22
N GLY A 80 5.20 -19.10 -0.81
CA GLY A 80 5.58 -20.09 0.20
C GLY A 80 5.82 -19.54 1.60
N ALA A 81 5.87 -18.22 1.80
CA ALA A 81 5.91 -17.60 3.13
C ALA A 81 4.50 -17.53 3.74
N ARG A 82 3.76 -18.65 3.69
CA ARG A 82 2.54 -18.81 4.47
C ARG A 82 3.00 -18.84 5.93
N THR A 83 2.87 -17.74 6.65
CA THR A 83 2.66 -17.84 8.09
C THR A 83 1.36 -18.59 8.24
N SER A 84 1.46 -19.90 8.45
CA SER A 84 0.36 -20.70 8.93
C SER A 84 -0.35 -19.94 10.04
N GLN A 85 -1.66 -19.70 9.85
CA GLN A 85 -2.73 -19.61 10.84
C GLN A 85 -3.67 -18.43 10.56
N VAL A 86 -4.78 -18.74 9.91
CA VAL A 86 -6.05 -18.18 10.37
C VAL A 86 -6.42 -18.96 11.63
N VAL A 87 -6.04 -18.45 12.80
CA VAL A 87 -6.76 -18.45 14.10
C VAL A 87 -6.00 -17.48 15.01
N TYR A 88 -6.65 -16.39 15.44
CA TYR A 88 -6.18 -15.47 16.49
C TYR A 88 -5.89 -16.22 17.79
N PRO A 89 -4.71 -16.02 18.43
CA PRO A 89 -4.59 -14.92 19.39
C PRO A 89 -3.22 -14.19 19.36
N ILE A 90 -3.27 -12.98 19.94
CA ILE A 90 -2.21 -12.00 20.18
C ILE A 90 -0.83 -12.62 20.46
N SER A 91 0.16 -12.23 19.65
CA SER A 91 1.57 -12.18 20.02
C SER A 91 2.29 -11.16 19.11
N TYR A 92 2.46 -9.93 19.61
CA TYR A 92 3.28 -8.88 18.99
C TYR A 92 4.78 -9.18 19.18
N ALA A 93 5.26 -10.24 18.55
CA ALA A 93 6.69 -10.51 18.48
C ALA A 93 7.01 -11.22 17.17
N ASN A 94 7.76 -10.52 16.32
CA ASN A 94 8.38 -11.02 15.07
C ASN A 94 7.42 -11.39 13.94
N SER A 95 6.73 -10.41 13.36
CA SER A 95 6.04 -10.65 12.10
C SER A 95 6.51 -9.74 10.97
N LEU A 96 6.73 -10.39 9.83
CA LEU A 96 6.90 -9.85 8.50
C LEU A 96 5.52 -9.30 8.08
N VAL A 97 5.21 -8.07 8.50
CA VAL A 97 3.90 -7.38 8.47
C VAL A 97 2.66 -8.30 8.61
N PRO A 98 2.19 -8.58 9.84
CA PRO A 98 0.89 -9.25 10.08
C PRO A 98 -0.26 -8.23 10.11
N VAL A 99 -0.10 -7.10 9.43
CA VAL A 99 -0.97 -5.96 9.59
C VAL A 99 -1.77 -5.84 8.32
N GLN A 100 -3.08 -6.09 8.41
CA GLN A 100 -4.00 -5.76 7.33
C GLN A 100 -4.02 -4.23 7.19
N PHE A 101 -3.79 -3.76 5.97
CA PHE A 101 -3.78 -2.34 5.64
C PHE A 101 -4.50 -2.09 4.33
N GLU A 102 -4.94 -0.86 4.15
CA GLU A 102 -5.70 -0.38 3.01
C GLU A 102 -5.31 1.07 2.70
N LEU A 103 -5.79 1.58 1.57
CA LEU A 103 -5.50 2.95 1.10
C LEU A 103 -3.99 3.22 0.98
N PRO A 104 -3.25 2.39 0.22
CA PRO A 104 -1.81 2.53 0.07
C PRO A 104 -1.44 3.77 -0.75
N ARG A 105 -0.35 4.40 -0.38
CA ARG A 105 0.26 5.54 -1.08
C ARG A 105 1.77 5.39 -1.10
N ILE A 106 2.39 5.92 -2.15
CA ILE A 106 3.84 5.93 -2.35
C ILE A 106 4.30 7.35 -2.67
N ASN A 107 5.62 7.55 -2.78
CA ASN A 107 6.15 8.78 -3.36
C ASN A 107 5.67 8.91 -4.82
N PRO A 108 5.00 10.02 -5.22
CA PRO A 108 4.45 10.17 -6.57
C PRO A 108 5.51 10.09 -7.68
N TYR A 109 6.78 10.38 -7.40
CA TYR A 109 7.87 10.24 -8.39
C TYR A 109 8.23 8.78 -8.75
N HIS A 110 7.73 7.82 -7.95
CA HIS A 110 7.95 6.39 -8.11
C HIS A 110 6.73 5.63 -8.67
N ILE A 111 5.63 6.31 -9.01
CA ILE A 111 4.51 5.68 -9.73
C ILE A 111 5.03 5.09 -11.03
N GLY A 112 4.73 3.82 -11.29
CA GLY A 112 5.21 3.14 -12.49
C GLY A 112 6.67 2.68 -12.45
N LYS A 113 7.38 2.89 -11.33
CA LYS A 113 8.81 2.58 -11.16
C LYS A 113 9.05 1.71 -9.94
N SER A 114 10.24 1.10 -9.89
CA SER A 114 10.72 0.45 -8.68
C SER A 114 10.78 1.46 -7.52
N TYR A 115 10.41 0.99 -6.33
CA TYR A 115 10.19 1.80 -5.14
C TYR A 115 10.46 0.96 -3.89
N ARG A 116 10.73 1.62 -2.78
CA ARG A 116 11.12 1.01 -1.51
C ARG A 116 10.07 1.17 -0.42
N TYR A 117 9.35 2.28 -0.38
CA TYR A 117 8.47 2.65 0.72
C TYR A 117 7.03 2.85 0.28
N PHE A 118 6.11 2.42 1.14
CA PHE A 118 4.71 2.76 1.04
C PHE A 118 4.16 3.22 2.39
N TYR A 119 3.04 3.92 2.35
CA TYR A 119 2.30 4.41 3.48
C TYR A 119 0.86 3.93 3.35
N ALA A 120 0.25 3.47 4.43
CA ALA A 120 -1.12 2.96 4.37
C ALA A 120 -1.86 3.20 5.69
N ALA A 121 -3.19 3.10 5.63
CA ALA A 121 -4.02 3.04 6.82
C ALA A 121 -4.17 1.58 7.26
N ARG A 122 -3.82 1.31 8.52
CA ARG A 122 -3.96 -0.02 9.12
C ARG A 122 -5.41 -0.30 9.48
N SER A 123 -5.92 -1.45 9.09
CA SER A 123 -7.31 -1.86 9.34
C SER A 123 -7.39 -3.37 9.64
N PRO A 124 -7.01 -3.82 10.85
CA PRO A 124 -7.17 -5.22 11.24
C PRO A 124 -8.66 -5.61 11.28
N PRO A 125 -9.00 -6.91 11.26
CA PRO A 125 -10.39 -7.36 11.19
C PRO A 125 -11.32 -6.88 12.31
N ASP A 126 -10.77 -6.51 13.47
CA ASP A 126 -11.51 -6.03 14.64
C ASP A 126 -11.59 -4.50 14.75
N ARG A 127 -10.80 -3.75 13.94
CA ARG A 127 -10.72 -2.28 14.02
C ARG A 127 -10.62 -1.65 12.64
N PHE A 128 -11.51 -0.70 12.38
CA PHE A 128 -11.50 0.08 11.15
C PHE A 128 -10.50 1.24 11.23
N LEU A 129 -9.54 1.29 10.31
CA LEU A 129 -8.56 2.38 10.13
C LEU A 129 -8.03 2.91 11.48
N ASP A 130 -7.26 2.10 12.21
CA ASP A 130 -6.89 2.38 13.61
C ASP A 130 -5.51 3.01 13.77
N ALA A 131 -4.68 2.98 12.73
CA ALA A 131 -3.33 3.53 12.72
C ALA A 131 -2.89 3.88 11.29
N LEU A 132 -1.80 4.64 11.18
CA LEU A 132 -1.05 4.80 9.95
C LEU A 132 0.22 3.96 10.02
N ILE A 133 0.66 3.42 8.89
CA ILE A 133 1.88 2.62 8.81
C ILE A 133 2.79 3.13 7.70
N LYS A 134 4.09 2.94 7.89
CA LYS A 134 5.12 3.01 6.86
C LYS A 134 5.71 1.62 6.66
N GLY A 135 5.54 1.08 5.46
CA GLY A 135 6.09 -0.21 5.07
C GLY A 135 7.31 -0.09 4.18
N GLU A 136 8.21 -1.06 4.28
CA GLU A 136 9.33 -1.25 3.36
C GLU A 136 9.12 -2.53 2.55
N ILE A 137 9.23 -2.42 1.23
CA ILE A 137 8.95 -3.46 0.26
C ILE A 137 9.91 -4.66 0.36
N GLU A 138 11.22 -4.40 0.35
CA GLU A 138 12.22 -5.48 0.30
C GLU A 138 12.26 -6.30 1.60
N SER A 139 12.24 -5.61 2.74
CA SER A 139 12.23 -6.28 4.04
C SER A 139 10.86 -6.85 4.40
N LYS A 140 9.79 -6.37 3.75
CA LYS A 140 8.38 -6.67 4.07
C LYS A 140 8.10 -6.43 5.55
N LYS A 141 8.50 -5.26 6.03
CA LYS A 141 8.30 -4.86 7.42
C LYS A 141 7.55 -3.54 7.48
N GLU A 142 6.65 -3.47 8.44
CA GLU A 142 6.22 -2.21 9.01
C GLU A 142 7.45 -1.67 9.73
N CYS A 143 8.05 -0.62 9.17
CA CYS A 143 9.24 -0.03 9.73
C CYS A 143 8.91 1.09 10.73
N ALA A 144 7.71 1.66 10.63
CA ALA A 144 7.17 2.61 11.61
C ALA A 144 5.63 2.67 11.54
N PHE A 145 5.00 3.17 12.61
CA PHE A 145 3.56 3.40 12.67
C PHE A 145 3.23 4.63 13.53
N TRP A 146 2.06 5.21 13.28
CA TRP A 146 1.46 6.25 14.13
C TRP A 146 0.08 5.78 14.59
N VAL A 147 -0.16 5.87 15.89
CA VAL A 147 -1.43 5.50 16.51
C VAL A 147 -1.70 6.41 17.71
N GLU A 148 -2.93 6.86 17.83
CA GLU A 148 -3.42 7.57 19.01
C GLU A 148 -4.84 7.07 19.36
N THR A 149 -5.16 7.02 20.65
CA THR A 149 -6.40 6.38 21.12
C THR A 149 -7.60 7.25 20.79
N PHE A 150 -8.66 6.65 20.22
CA PHE A 150 -9.90 7.34 19.80
C PHE A 150 -9.68 8.36 18.68
N THR A 151 -8.65 8.13 17.85
CA THR A 151 -8.30 9.02 16.74
C THR A 151 -8.08 8.25 15.43
N PRO A 152 -9.13 7.64 14.83
CA PRO A 152 -8.97 6.90 13.57
C PRO A 152 -8.51 7.84 12.44
N PRO A 153 -7.40 7.52 11.74
CA PRO A 153 -6.95 8.26 10.57
C PRO A 153 -7.74 7.94 9.30
N SER A 154 -7.57 8.81 8.31
CA SER A 154 -7.94 8.59 6.89
C SER A 154 -6.70 8.18 6.09
N GLU A 155 -6.82 8.04 4.77
CA GLU A 155 -5.68 7.76 3.87
C GLU A 155 -4.46 8.69 4.12
N PRO A 156 -3.24 8.12 4.22
CA PRO A 156 -2.01 8.90 4.32
C PRO A 156 -1.52 9.39 2.96
N ILE A 157 -1.37 10.69 2.78
CA ILE A 157 -0.87 11.32 1.55
C ILE A 157 0.60 11.69 1.72
N PHE A 158 1.50 11.03 0.99
CA PHE A 158 2.91 11.43 0.95
C PHE A 158 3.10 12.68 0.07
N VAL A 159 3.85 13.65 0.59
CA VAL A 159 4.22 14.90 -0.08
C VAL A 159 5.75 15.04 -0.04
N PRO A 160 6.44 14.93 -1.19
CA PRO A 160 7.89 15.07 -1.24
C PRO A 160 8.33 16.49 -0.90
N LYS A 161 9.56 16.67 -0.42
CA LYS A 161 10.11 18.03 -0.24
C LYS A 161 10.18 18.79 -1.57
N PRO A 162 10.10 20.14 -1.55
CA PRO A 162 10.09 20.94 -2.77
C PRO A 162 11.28 20.77 -3.72
N HIS A 163 12.43 20.30 -3.21
CA HIS A 163 13.64 20.07 -4.00
C HIS A 163 13.77 18.64 -4.53
N ALA A 164 12.90 17.72 -4.10
CA ALA A 164 12.88 16.37 -4.63
C ALA A 164 12.29 16.39 -6.05
N ASN A 165 12.97 15.72 -6.98
CA ASN A 165 12.67 15.72 -8.41
C ASN A 165 12.52 14.30 -8.97
N GLY A 166 12.62 13.27 -8.12
CA GLY A 166 12.52 11.86 -8.53
C GLY A 166 13.73 11.32 -9.26
N ASP A 167 14.88 12.01 -9.22
CA ASP A 167 16.15 11.51 -9.70
C ASP A 167 16.83 10.55 -8.70
N ASN A 168 17.92 9.91 -9.12
CA ASN A 168 18.65 8.94 -8.31
C ASN A 168 19.34 9.55 -7.06
N ASN A 169 19.40 10.88 -6.95
CA ASN A 169 19.95 11.57 -5.78
C ASN A 169 18.85 11.94 -4.77
N SER A 170 17.58 11.85 -5.16
CA SER A 170 16.44 12.08 -4.28
C SER A 170 16.27 10.90 -3.32
N ILE A 171 16.11 11.20 -2.03
CA ILE A 171 15.78 10.21 -1.01
C ILE A 171 14.27 9.95 -1.09
N GLU A 172 13.87 8.71 -1.35
CA GLU A 172 12.48 8.34 -1.66
C GLU A 172 11.46 8.76 -0.57
N ASP A 173 11.85 8.70 0.70
CA ASP A 173 10.98 9.04 1.84
C ASP A 173 11.22 10.46 2.40
N ASP A 174 12.00 11.30 1.71
CA ASP A 174 12.30 12.68 2.13
C ASP A 174 11.14 13.62 1.81
N GLY A 175 10.22 13.71 2.76
CA GLY A 175 8.97 14.44 2.64
C GLY A 175 8.17 14.40 3.93
N VAL A 176 6.87 14.61 3.80
CA VAL A 176 5.92 14.49 4.90
C VAL A 176 4.77 13.59 4.49
N VAL A 177 4.10 13.00 5.47
CA VAL A 177 2.85 12.27 5.28
C VAL A 177 1.73 13.03 5.96
N LEU A 178 0.68 13.35 5.20
CA LEU A 178 -0.50 14.06 5.68
C LEU A 178 -1.65 13.07 5.87
N SER A 179 -2.43 13.20 6.94
CA SER A 179 -3.69 12.45 7.08
C SER A 179 -4.71 13.25 7.85
N VAL A 180 -5.99 13.16 7.45
CA VAL A 180 -7.10 13.68 8.24
C VAL A 180 -7.45 12.66 9.31
N VAL A 181 -7.44 13.08 10.57
CA VAL A 181 -7.71 12.22 11.71
C VAL A 181 -8.94 12.73 12.47
N LEU A 182 -9.88 11.84 12.77
CA LEU A 182 -11.05 12.18 13.57
C LEU A 182 -10.73 12.04 15.05
N ASP A 183 -10.69 13.15 15.81
CA ASP A 183 -10.62 13.12 17.27
C ASP A 183 -12.03 12.90 17.83
N GLN A 184 -12.34 11.65 18.21
CA GLN A 184 -13.66 11.28 18.70
C GLN A 184 -14.00 11.92 20.05
N LYS A 185 -12.98 12.27 20.86
CA LYS A 185 -13.18 12.93 22.16
C LYS A 185 -13.55 14.39 21.96
N ARG A 186 -12.86 15.10 21.06
CA ARG A 186 -13.14 16.50 20.73
C ARG A 186 -14.31 16.68 19.77
N LYS A 187 -14.76 15.61 19.10
CA LYS A 187 -15.74 15.66 18.01
C LYS A 187 -15.33 16.64 16.90
N GLN A 188 -14.03 16.66 16.63
CA GLN A 188 -13.36 17.52 15.66
C GLN A 188 -12.34 16.67 14.91
N SER A 189 -11.94 17.09 13.73
CA SER A 189 -10.82 16.47 13.03
C SER A 189 -9.60 17.37 13.03
N PHE A 190 -8.44 16.77 12.78
CA PHE A 190 -7.20 17.50 12.54
C PHE A 190 -6.47 16.92 11.34
N ILE A 191 -5.69 17.77 10.68
CA ILE A 191 -4.68 17.32 9.71
C ILE A 191 -3.42 17.00 10.52
N LEU A 192 -3.01 15.74 10.49
CA LEU A 192 -1.76 15.24 11.02
C LEU A 192 -0.64 15.44 9.99
N VAL A 193 0.54 15.83 10.45
CA VAL A 193 1.77 15.89 9.64
C VAL A 193 2.82 15.00 10.28
N LEU A 194 3.22 13.96 9.56
CA LEU A 194 4.31 13.06 9.95
C LEU A 194 5.53 13.31 9.08
N ASP A 195 6.72 13.16 9.64
CA ASP A 195 7.96 13.08 8.87
C ASP A 195 7.97 11.82 8.01
N GLY A 196 8.28 11.92 6.72
CA GLY A 196 8.25 10.77 5.80
C GLY A 196 9.28 9.69 6.15
N SER A 197 10.45 10.08 6.66
CA SER A 197 11.55 9.17 6.97
C SER A 197 11.37 8.50 8.33
N THR A 198 11.16 9.27 9.40
CA THR A 198 11.06 8.74 10.78
C THR A 198 9.64 8.34 11.16
N PHE A 199 8.63 8.84 10.43
CA PHE A 199 7.22 8.68 10.74
C PHE A 199 6.80 9.27 12.10
N THR A 200 7.62 10.17 12.66
CA THR A 200 7.28 10.92 13.87
C THR A 200 6.41 12.13 13.53
N GLU A 201 5.50 12.47 14.42
CA GLU A 201 4.65 13.65 14.26
C GLU A 201 5.46 14.95 14.31
N LEU A 202 5.33 15.75 13.26
CA LEU A 202 5.89 17.10 13.16
C LEU A 202 4.92 18.16 13.67
N GLY A 203 3.61 17.89 13.58
CA GLY A 203 2.57 18.73 14.11
C GLY A 203 1.19 18.35 13.60
N ARG A 204 0.18 19.10 14.05
CA ARG A 204 -1.21 18.94 13.61
C ARG A 204 -1.97 20.26 13.61
N ALA A 205 -2.98 20.36 12.75
CA ALA A 205 -3.89 21.51 12.67
C ALA A 205 -5.34 21.06 12.83
N TYR A 206 -6.03 21.55 13.86
CA TYR A 206 -7.44 21.24 14.11
C TYR A 206 -8.37 22.04 13.20
N VAL A 207 -9.45 21.40 12.77
CA VAL A 207 -10.61 22.05 12.15
C VAL A 207 -11.80 22.02 13.12
N SER A 208 -12.68 23.01 13.03
CA SER A 208 -13.83 23.14 13.94
C SER A 208 -14.99 22.18 13.64
N ILE A 209 -14.81 21.24 12.71
CA ILE A 209 -15.81 20.27 12.28
C ILE A 209 -15.30 18.85 12.47
N HIS A 210 -16.22 17.89 12.55
CA HIS A 210 -15.87 16.48 12.43
C HIS A 210 -15.84 16.10 10.95
N ILE A 211 -14.76 15.49 10.52
CA ILE A 211 -14.59 14.86 9.21
C ILE A 211 -14.46 13.36 9.49
N PRO A 212 -15.47 12.55 9.13
CA PRO A 212 -15.37 11.09 9.25
C PRO A 212 -14.15 10.55 8.47
N PRO A 213 -13.56 9.41 8.88
CA PRO A 213 -12.49 8.78 8.11
C PRO A 213 -12.89 8.63 6.64
N SER A 214 -12.06 9.19 5.76
CA SER A 214 -12.31 9.27 4.32
C SER A 214 -11.35 8.40 3.53
N PHE A 215 -11.73 8.09 2.28
CA PHE A 215 -10.96 7.19 1.42
C PHE A 215 -9.85 7.89 0.64
N HIS A 216 -10.17 8.81 -0.27
CA HIS A 216 -9.16 9.33 -1.20
C HIS A 216 -8.94 10.84 -1.09
N GLY A 217 -7.68 11.27 -1.21
CA GLY A 217 -7.26 12.66 -1.32
C GLY A 217 -6.01 12.84 -2.18
N ASN A 218 -5.70 14.09 -2.55
CA ASN A 218 -4.48 14.44 -3.28
C ASN A 218 -3.96 15.81 -2.83
N PHE A 219 -2.64 16.01 -2.97
CA PHE A 219 -1.95 17.27 -2.74
C PHE A 219 -1.53 17.87 -4.09
N TYR A 220 -1.65 19.20 -4.25
CA TYR A 220 -1.40 19.93 -5.49
C TYR A 220 -0.60 21.20 -5.22
#